data_AF-A0A7T2S7D6-F1
#
_entry.id   AF-A0A7T2S7D6-F1
#
_cell.length_a   1.000
_cell.length_b   1.000
_cell.length_c   1.000
_cell.angle_alpha   90.00
_cell.angle_beta   90.00
_cell.angle_gamma   90.00
#
_symmetry.space_group_name_H-M   'P 1'
#
loop_
_entity.id
_entity.type
_entity.pdbx_description
1 polymer ?
#
loop_
_entity_poly.entity_id
_entity_poly.type
_entity_poly.pdbx_seq_one_letter_code
_entity_poly.pdbx_strand_id
1 'polypeptide(L)'
;MGQEQTEHLHLPLPDPGGTLEHDVLGLILAYVMIDMAIHELGQDVATMATQQALNTAMQSVTQALANKASVAQLQEVDQAQTNALQALSVNTQQALQQLRQDIANKAVHLSAVAQASNAQQAREGAAKIKRLVQESATSASHGQPLVAGVEYALQADAAYSRQLPAGAQPGDAIRLRDPTGDWKLGRITITRGDPAYTINSLADDMLINTNAWAVTLTYAGANNWTLTKG
;
A
#
# COMPACT_ATOMS: atom_id res chain seq x y z
N MET A 1 31.01 -21.05 -1.25
CA MET A 1 31.51 -20.25 -2.39
C MET A 1 30.34 -19.42 -2.85
N GLY A 2 30.48 -18.10 -2.89
CA GLY A 2 29.35 -17.18 -3.13
C GLY A 2 28.85 -17.26 -4.57
N GLN A 3 27.54 -17.30 -4.75
CA GLN A 3 26.92 -17.14 -6.07
C GLN A 3 27.07 -15.68 -6.49
N GLU A 4 27.75 -15.44 -7.61
CA GLU A 4 27.81 -14.11 -8.21
C GLU A 4 26.44 -13.75 -8.81
N GLN A 5 25.92 -12.58 -8.45
CA GLN A 5 24.64 -12.04 -8.88
C GLN A 5 24.87 -10.84 -9.80
N THR A 6 23.95 -10.59 -10.73
CA THR A 6 23.99 -9.36 -11.54
C THR A 6 23.54 -8.14 -10.69
N GLU A 7 24.29 -7.03 -10.78
CA GLU A 7 24.15 -5.83 -9.91
C GLU A 7 22.77 -5.15 -9.94
N HIS A 8 21.91 -5.48 -10.91
CA HIS A 8 20.65 -4.76 -11.12
C HIS A 8 19.39 -5.63 -11.02
N LEU A 9 19.53 -6.96 -11.09
CA LEU A 9 18.39 -7.87 -11.14
C LEU A 9 18.49 -9.04 -10.16
N HIS A 10 19.61 -9.19 -9.44
CA HIS A 10 19.89 -10.34 -8.54
C HIS A 10 19.63 -11.70 -9.20
N LEU A 11 19.73 -11.77 -10.52
CA LEU A 11 19.56 -13.02 -11.25
C LEU A 11 20.82 -13.88 -11.06
N PRO A 12 20.68 -15.20 -10.84
CA PRO A 12 21.82 -16.10 -10.78
C PRO A 12 22.54 -16.10 -12.14
N LEU A 13 23.85 -15.91 -12.13
CA LEU A 13 24.67 -16.07 -13.32
C LEU A 13 24.75 -17.57 -13.72
N PRO A 14 24.87 -17.89 -15.01
CA PRO A 14 25.10 -19.27 -15.46
C PRO A 14 26.37 -19.82 -14.80
N ASP A 15 26.32 -21.03 -14.25
CA ASP A 15 27.46 -21.66 -13.61
C ASP A 15 28.50 -22.03 -14.67
N PRO A 16 29.75 -21.52 -14.62
CA PRO A 16 30.77 -21.84 -15.63
C PRO A 16 31.11 -23.33 -15.73
N GLY A 17 30.73 -24.14 -14.73
CA GLY A 17 30.89 -25.60 -14.69
C GLY A 17 29.59 -26.40 -14.80
N GLY A 18 28.44 -25.74 -15.02
CA GLY A 18 27.12 -26.37 -14.99
C GLY A 18 26.86 -27.27 -16.19
N THR A 19 26.40 -28.50 -15.96
CA THR A 19 25.74 -29.27 -17.02
C THR A 19 24.47 -28.55 -17.45
N LEU A 20 24.05 -28.70 -18.72
CA LEU A 20 22.83 -28.12 -19.31
C LEU A 20 21.57 -28.23 -18.40
N GLU A 21 21.53 -29.22 -17.52
CA GLU A 21 20.46 -29.44 -16.54
C GLU A 21 20.36 -28.34 -15.47
N HIS A 22 21.49 -27.74 -15.05
CA HIS A 22 21.52 -26.65 -14.08
C HIS A 22 21.14 -25.30 -14.69
N ASP A 23 21.56 -25.03 -15.93
CA ASP A 23 21.19 -23.80 -16.66
C ASP A 23 19.69 -23.73 -16.95
N VAL A 24 19.07 -24.88 -17.25
CA VAL A 24 17.60 -24.95 -17.47
C VAL A 24 16.84 -24.67 -16.17
N LEU A 25 17.31 -25.16 -15.03
CA LEU A 25 16.69 -24.82 -13.73
C LEU A 25 16.83 -23.32 -13.42
N GLY A 26 17.98 -22.71 -13.73
CA GLY A 26 18.19 -21.27 -13.62
C GLY A 26 17.26 -20.45 -14.50
N LEU A 27 17.06 -20.89 -15.76
CA LEU A 27 16.10 -20.30 -16.70
C LEU A 27 14.66 -20.43 -16.19
N ILE A 28 14.24 -21.60 -15.71
CA ILE A 28 12.89 -21.81 -15.14
C ILE A 28 12.66 -20.88 -13.95
N LEU A 29 13.66 -20.74 -13.06
CA LEU A 29 13.55 -19.87 -11.89
C LEU A 29 13.44 -18.38 -12.30
N ALA A 30 14.24 -17.94 -13.28
CA ALA A 30 14.13 -16.59 -13.84
C ALA A 30 12.78 -16.34 -14.51
N TYR A 31 12.23 -17.34 -15.23
CA TYR A 31 10.90 -17.27 -15.83
C TYR A 31 9.78 -17.12 -14.79
N VAL A 32 9.84 -17.88 -13.68
CA VAL A 32 8.87 -17.78 -12.59
C VAL A 32 8.96 -16.44 -11.85
N MET A 33 10.16 -15.89 -11.71
CA MET A 33 10.34 -14.56 -11.09
C MET A 33 9.77 -13.43 -11.96
N ILE A 34 9.85 -13.54 -13.29
CA ILE A 34 9.23 -12.58 -14.22
C ILE A 34 7.70 -12.65 -14.13
N ASP A 35 7.12 -13.85 -14.04
CA ASP A 35 5.68 -14.05 -13.89
C ASP A 35 5.14 -13.44 -12.58
N MET A 36 5.84 -13.63 -11.46
CA MET A 36 5.51 -13.00 -10.18
C MET A 36 5.60 -11.47 -10.24
N ALA A 37 6.65 -10.91 -10.86
CA ALA A 37 6.81 -9.47 -10.99
C ALA A 37 5.71 -8.82 -11.86
N ILE A 38 5.24 -9.53 -12.88
CA ILE A 38 4.11 -9.09 -13.72
C ILE A 38 2.79 -9.14 -12.94
N HIS A 39 2.60 -10.17 -12.10
CA HIS A 39 1.39 -10.31 -11.27
C HIS A 39 1.29 -9.24 -10.17
N GLU A 40 2.40 -8.87 -9.53
CA GLU A 40 2.45 -7.80 -8.52
C GLU A 40 2.16 -6.40 -9.07
N LEU A 41 2.34 -6.17 -10.37
CA LEU A 41 2.11 -4.87 -11.03
C LEU A 41 0.63 -4.59 -11.39
N GLY A 42 -0.30 -5.51 -11.10
CA GLY A 42 -1.75 -5.24 -11.11
C GLY A 42 -2.35 -4.82 -12.45
N GLN A 43 -1.78 -5.27 -13.58
CA GLN A 43 -2.27 -4.94 -14.93
C GLN A 43 -3.03 -6.11 -15.57
N ASP A 44 -4.32 -6.23 -15.26
CA ASP A 44 -5.23 -7.23 -15.84
C ASP A 44 -5.32 -7.17 -17.39
N VAL A 45 -4.99 -6.03 -18.02
CA VAL A 45 -5.14 -5.83 -19.47
C VAL A 45 -3.99 -6.43 -20.29
N ALA A 46 -2.82 -6.69 -19.69
CA ALA A 46 -1.66 -7.25 -20.37
C ALA A 46 -1.59 -8.79 -20.31
N THR A 47 -2.53 -9.44 -19.61
CA THR A 47 -2.47 -10.87 -19.28
C THR A 47 -2.58 -11.77 -20.50
N MET A 48 -3.54 -11.59 -21.41
CA MET A 48 -3.74 -12.58 -22.49
C MET A 48 -2.54 -12.71 -23.46
N ALA A 49 -2.00 -11.60 -23.98
CA ALA A 49 -0.89 -11.65 -24.94
C ALA A 49 0.42 -12.07 -24.26
N THR A 50 0.67 -11.58 -23.04
CA THR A 50 1.89 -11.88 -22.29
C THR A 50 1.86 -13.32 -21.77
N GLN A 51 0.70 -13.82 -21.34
CA GLN A 51 0.53 -15.20 -20.89
C GLN A 51 0.54 -16.19 -22.05
N GLN A 52 0.08 -15.80 -23.23
CA GLN A 52 0.23 -16.61 -24.44
C GLN A 52 1.71 -16.71 -24.86
N ALA A 53 2.44 -15.59 -24.87
CA ALA A 53 3.88 -15.59 -25.14
C ALA A 53 4.67 -16.40 -24.09
N LEU A 54 4.30 -16.27 -22.81
CA LEU A 54 4.90 -17.01 -21.71
C LEU A 54 4.63 -18.51 -21.84
N ASN A 55 3.39 -18.90 -22.13
CA ASN A 55 3.03 -20.31 -22.36
C ASN A 55 3.79 -20.91 -23.55
N THR A 56 3.97 -20.16 -24.64
CA THR A 56 4.75 -20.63 -25.80
C THR A 56 6.23 -20.81 -25.45
N ALA A 57 6.83 -19.88 -24.71
CA ALA A 57 8.21 -19.99 -24.26
C ALA A 57 8.40 -21.20 -23.33
N MET A 58 7.49 -21.39 -22.36
CA MET A 58 7.52 -22.53 -21.44
C MET A 58 7.39 -23.89 -22.15
N GLN A 59 6.51 -23.98 -23.16
CA GLN A 59 6.37 -25.19 -23.97
C GLN A 59 7.66 -25.50 -24.75
N SER A 60 8.29 -24.49 -25.35
CA SER A 60 9.54 -24.67 -26.10
C SER A 60 10.70 -25.16 -25.22
N VAL A 61 10.84 -24.61 -24.01
CA VAL A 61 11.85 -25.04 -23.02
C VAL A 61 11.57 -26.47 -22.55
N THR A 62 10.31 -26.80 -22.25
CA THR A 62 9.91 -28.14 -21.82
C THR A 62 10.22 -29.19 -22.90
N GLN A 63 10.01 -28.84 -24.17
CA GLN A 63 10.23 -29.72 -25.31
C GLN A 63 11.72 -29.89 -25.65
N ALA A 64 12.53 -28.85 -25.43
CA ALA A 64 13.99 -28.94 -25.53
C ALA A 64 14.58 -29.84 -24.41
N LEU A 65 14.02 -29.75 -23.20
CA LEU A 65 14.46 -30.57 -22.05
C LEU A 65 14.15 -32.06 -22.25
N ALA A 66 12.99 -32.38 -22.83
CA ALA A 66 12.56 -33.77 -23.06
C ALA A 66 13.44 -34.53 -24.08
N ASN A 67 14.13 -33.82 -24.99
CA ASN A 67 14.79 -34.42 -26.14
C ASN A 67 16.32 -34.48 -26.08
N LYS A 68 16.95 -34.13 -24.94
CA LYS A 68 18.42 -33.90 -24.85
C LYS A 68 18.89 -32.96 -25.96
N ALA A 69 18.41 -31.72 -25.89
CA ALA A 69 18.41 -30.71 -26.93
C ALA A 69 19.59 -30.79 -27.93
N SER A 70 19.26 -31.00 -29.21
CA SER A 70 20.19 -30.70 -30.30
C SER A 70 20.42 -29.19 -30.41
N VAL A 71 21.56 -28.76 -30.97
CA VAL A 71 21.89 -27.33 -31.16
C VAL A 71 20.77 -26.56 -31.88
N ALA A 72 20.08 -27.21 -32.82
CA ALA A 72 18.95 -26.62 -33.54
C ALA A 72 17.75 -26.30 -32.62
N GLN A 73 17.46 -27.15 -31.63
CA GLN A 73 16.35 -26.92 -30.70
C GLN A 73 16.67 -25.80 -29.70
N LEU A 74 17.94 -25.64 -29.31
CA LEU A 74 18.38 -24.49 -28.50
C LEU A 74 18.27 -23.18 -29.27
N GLN A 75 18.55 -23.18 -30.59
CA GLN A 75 18.37 -22.00 -31.45
C GLN A 75 16.90 -21.62 -31.60
N GLU A 76 15.98 -22.59 -31.65
CA GLU A 76 14.53 -22.31 -31.66
C GLU A 76 14.05 -21.67 -30.35
N VAL A 77 14.58 -22.14 -29.20
CA VAL A 77 14.29 -21.54 -27.89
C VAL A 77 14.83 -20.11 -27.80
N ASP A 78 16.06 -19.87 -28.26
CA ASP A 78 16.68 -18.54 -28.27
C ASP A 78 15.91 -17.54 -29.16
N GLN A 79 15.44 -18.00 -30.32
CA GLN A 79 14.59 -17.20 -31.20
C GLN A 79 13.22 -16.92 -30.59
N ALA A 80 12.59 -17.91 -29.93
CA ALA A 80 11.31 -17.73 -29.24
C ALA A 80 11.43 -16.75 -28.07
N GLN A 81 12.52 -16.83 -27.30
CA GLN A 81 12.82 -15.92 -26.20
C GLN A 81 13.05 -14.49 -26.71
N THR A 82 13.81 -14.33 -27.81
CA THR A 82 14.01 -13.02 -28.45
C THR A 82 12.69 -12.40 -28.88
N ASN A 83 11.82 -13.19 -29.52
CA ASN A 83 10.50 -12.72 -29.95
C ASN A 83 9.60 -12.35 -28.75
N ALA A 84 9.63 -13.13 -27.67
CA ALA A 84 8.88 -12.87 -26.45
C ALA A 84 9.35 -11.59 -25.75
N LEU A 85 10.67 -11.39 -25.64
CA LEU A 85 11.25 -10.17 -25.07
C LEU A 85 10.89 -8.93 -25.90
N GLN A 86 10.90 -9.07 -27.23
CA GLN A 86 10.52 -7.97 -28.12
C GLN A 86 9.02 -7.64 -28.00
N ALA A 87 8.15 -8.64 -27.92
CA ALA A 87 6.72 -8.44 -27.67
C ALA A 87 6.45 -7.79 -26.31
N LEU A 88 7.14 -8.23 -25.25
CA LEU A 88 7.03 -7.64 -23.92
C LEU A 88 7.47 -6.17 -23.92
N SER A 89 8.59 -5.86 -24.59
CA SER A 89 9.09 -4.49 -24.73
C SER A 89 8.07 -3.58 -25.41
N VAL A 90 7.48 -4.03 -26.52
CA VAL A 90 6.45 -3.27 -27.26
C VAL A 90 5.20 -3.05 -26.41
N ASN A 91 4.69 -4.10 -25.76
CA ASN A 91 3.50 -4.02 -24.90
C ASN A 91 3.74 -3.06 -23.71
N THR A 92 4.92 -3.13 -23.09
CA THR A 92 5.30 -2.25 -21.98
C THR A 92 5.38 -0.80 -22.44
N GLN A 93 5.94 -0.54 -23.62
CA GLN A 93 5.98 0.81 -24.20
C GLN A 93 4.58 1.35 -24.48
N GLN A 94 3.68 0.54 -25.01
CA GLN A 94 2.28 0.93 -25.24
C GLN A 94 1.55 1.22 -23.92
N ALA A 95 1.71 0.37 -22.91
CA ALA A 95 1.12 0.60 -21.58
C ALA A 95 1.64 1.89 -20.93
N LEU A 96 2.94 2.18 -21.05
CA LEU A 96 3.54 3.42 -20.58
C LEU A 96 3.00 4.64 -21.32
N GLN A 97 2.78 4.54 -22.63
CA GLN A 97 2.18 5.63 -23.42
C GLN A 97 0.73 5.88 -22.98
N GLN A 98 -0.06 4.82 -22.78
CA GLN A 98 -1.43 4.94 -22.28
C GLN A 98 -1.46 5.59 -20.90
N LEU A 99 -0.59 5.16 -19.98
CA LEU A 99 -0.50 5.73 -18.63
C LEU A 99 -0.12 7.22 -18.68
N ARG A 100 0.83 7.60 -19.55
CA ARG A 100 1.20 9.00 -19.76
C ARG A 100 0.02 9.83 -20.26
N GLN A 101 -0.78 9.29 -21.17
CA GLN A 101 -1.98 9.95 -21.67
C GLN A 101 -3.05 10.10 -20.57
N ASP A 102 -3.26 9.06 -19.77
CA ASP A 102 -4.23 9.09 -18.66
C ASP A 102 -3.82 10.10 -17.58
N ILE A 103 -2.52 10.18 -17.27
CA ILE A 103 -1.96 11.19 -16.36
C ILE A 103 -2.21 12.59 -16.93
N ALA A 104 -1.91 12.82 -18.21
CA ALA A 104 -2.14 14.10 -18.85
C ALA A 104 -3.63 14.51 -18.82
N ASN A 105 -4.53 13.58 -19.12
CA ASN A 105 -5.99 13.81 -19.07
C ASN A 105 -6.44 14.13 -17.65
N LYS A 106 -5.99 13.37 -16.64
CA LYS A 106 -6.30 13.63 -15.23
C LYS A 106 -5.76 14.98 -14.75
N ALA A 107 -4.56 15.37 -15.19
CA ALA A 107 -3.99 16.67 -14.86
C ALA A 107 -4.84 17.82 -15.44
N VAL A 108 -5.32 17.68 -16.68
CA VAL A 108 -6.27 18.63 -17.28
C VAL A 108 -7.56 18.69 -16.48
N HIS A 109 -8.14 17.55 -16.10
CA HIS A 109 -9.36 17.50 -15.28
C HIS A 109 -9.16 18.16 -13.91
N LEU A 110 -8.03 17.92 -13.24
CA LEU A 110 -7.69 18.57 -11.97
C LEU A 110 -7.51 20.08 -12.13
N SER A 111 -6.89 20.53 -13.22
CA SER A 111 -6.74 21.95 -13.51
C SER A 111 -8.10 22.62 -13.80
N ALA A 112 -9.00 21.94 -14.51
CA ALA A 112 -10.35 22.41 -14.78
C ALA A 112 -11.19 22.46 -13.49
N VAL A 113 -11.06 21.46 -12.62
CA VAL A 113 -11.68 21.47 -11.29
C VAL A 113 -11.13 22.61 -10.44
N ALA A 114 -9.82 22.84 -10.44
CA ALA A 114 -9.19 23.93 -9.68
C ALA A 114 -9.61 25.31 -10.20
N GLN A 115 -9.74 25.49 -11.52
CA GLN A 115 -10.17 26.74 -12.14
C GLN A 115 -11.68 26.98 -12.00
N ALA A 116 -12.50 25.93 -12.02
CA ALA A 116 -13.95 26.02 -11.83
C ALA A 116 -14.36 26.16 -10.35
N SER A 117 -13.48 25.76 -9.42
CA SER A 117 -13.74 25.84 -7.99
C SER A 117 -13.39 27.22 -7.45
N ASN A 118 -14.37 27.92 -6.88
CA ASN A 118 -14.10 29.12 -6.09
C ASN A 118 -13.70 28.75 -4.64
N ALA A 119 -13.18 29.73 -3.89
CA ALA A 119 -12.72 29.54 -2.51
C ALA A 119 -13.81 29.02 -1.55
N GLN A 120 -15.10 29.16 -1.90
CA GLN A 120 -16.20 28.62 -1.10
C GLN A 120 -16.46 27.15 -1.43
N GLN A 121 -16.42 26.75 -2.70
CA GLN A 121 -16.53 25.36 -3.12
C GLN A 121 -15.35 24.50 -2.63
N ALA A 122 -14.13 25.05 -2.61
CA ALA A 122 -12.97 24.39 -1.99
C ALA A 122 -13.16 24.16 -0.48
N ARG A 123 -13.69 25.16 0.24
CA ARG A 123 -14.02 25.07 1.66
C ARG A 123 -15.15 24.06 1.92
N GLU A 124 -16.18 24.04 1.09
CA GLU A 124 -17.28 23.07 1.18
C GLU A 124 -16.82 21.64 0.86
N GLY A 125 -15.92 21.46 -0.11
CA GLY A 125 -15.28 20.18 -0.42
C GLY A 125 -14.44 19.66 0.75
N ALA A 126 -13.58 20.50 1.33
CA ALA A 126 -12.81 20.16 2.52
C ALA A 126 -13.73 19.84 3.73
N ALA A 127 -14.82 20.57 3.91
CA ALA A 127 -15.80 20.30 4.96
C ALA A 127 -16.63 19.03 4.70
N LYS A 128 -16.86 18.64 3.44
CA LYS A 128 -17.51 17.37 3.08
C LYS A 128 -16.57 16.19 3.30
N ILE A 129 -15.29 16.32 2.93
CA ILE A 129 -14.25 15.33 3.28
C ILE A 129 -14.17 15.21 4.80
N LYS A 130 -14.06 16.32 5.53
CA LYS A 130 -14.05 16.30 7.00
C LYS A 130 -15.32 15.67 7.62
N ARG A 131 -16.49 15.83 6.99
CA ARG A 131 -17.74 15.18 7.40
C ARG A 131 -17.78 13.68 7.06
N LEU A 132 -17.15 13.26 5.96
CA LEU A 132 -16.97 11.85 5.60
C LEU A 132 -16.04 11.13 6.60
N VAL A 133 -15.15 11.87 7.25
CA VAL A 133 -14.21 11.36 8.26
C VAL A 133 -14.69 11.67 9.69
N GLN A 134 -16.02 11.82 9.87
CA GLN A 134 -16.63 11.88 11.20
C GLN A 134 -17.25 10.52 11.54
N GLU A 135 -16.79 9.92 12.63
CA GLU A 135 -17.31 8.63 13.11
C GLU A 135 -17.94 8.78 14.49
N SER A 136 -18.92 7.93 14.80
CA SER A 136 -19.49 7.84 16.15
C SER A 136 -18.88 6.65 16.88
N ALA A 137 -18.54 6.83 18.14
CA ALA A 137 -18.06 5.78 19.02
C ALA A 137 -18.98 5.64 20.23
N THR A 138 -19.28 4.41 20.58
CA THR A 138 -20.03 4.03 21.79
C THR A 138 -19.33 2.85 22.46
N SER A 139 -19.89 2.36 23.55
CA SER A 139 -19.44 1.12 24.20
C SER A 139 -19.36 -0.10 23.28
N ALA A 140 -20.16 -0.15 22.21
CA ALA A 140 -20.08 -1.20 21.19
C ALA A 140 -18.76 -1.19 20.40
N SER A 141 -18.06 -0.07 20.37
CA SER A 141 -16.75 0.10 19.73
C SER A 141 -15.56 -0.15 20.67
N HIS A 142 -15.81 -0.77 21.83
CA HIS A 142 -14.78 -1.06 22.83
C HIS A 142 -13.56 -1.77 22.22
N GLY A 143 -12.37 -1.28 22.56
CA GLY A 143 -11.10 -1.85 22.12
C GLY A 143 -10.74 -1.58 20.66
N GLN A 144 -11.64 -0.99 19.87
CA GLN A 144 -11.33 -0.64 18.48
C GLN A 144 -10.33 0.53 18.43
N PRO A 145 -9.32 0.47 17.56
CA PRO A 145 -8.38 1.58 17.41
C PRO A 145 -9.08 2.81 16.83
N LEU A 146 -8.53 3.98 17.16
CA LEU A 146 -8.80 5.25 16.53
C LEU A 146 -7.91 5.36 15.30
N VAL A 147 -8.39 6.07 14.29
CA VAL A 147 -7.65 6.32 13.06
C VAL A 147 -7.24 7.79 13.01
N ALA A 148 -5.98 8.04 12.62
CA ALA A 148 -5.48 9.40 12.44
C ALA A 148 -6.24 10.12 11.33
N GLY A 149 -6.44 11.44 11.50
CA GLY A 149 -7.22 12.28 10.59
C GLY A 149 -8.74 12.23 10.83
N VAL A 150 -9.23 11.34 11.69
CA VAL A 150 -10.67 11.17 11.97
C VAL A 150 -11.13 12.00 13.15
N GLU A 151 -12.35 12.53 13.05
CA GLU A 151 -13.05 13.18 14.14
C GLU A 151 -14.13 12.24 14.71
N TYR A 152 -14.00 11.86 15.98
CA TYR A 152 -14.92 10.96 16.64
C TYR A 152 -15.89 11.70 17.56
N ALA A 153 -17.19 11.43 17.41
CA ALA A 153 -18.19 11.75 18.42
C ALA A 153 -18.25 10.60 19.44
N LEU A 154 -17.65 10.79 20.62
CA LEU A 154 -17.58 9.74 21.64
C LEU A 154 -18.77 9.88 22.60
N GLN A 155 -19.68 8.91 22.59
CA GLN A 155 -20.81 8.86 23.51
C GLN A 155 -20.41 8.12 24.79
N ALA A 156 -20.77 8.64 25.96
CA ALA A 156 -20.45 8.03 27.26
C ALA A 156 -21.57 7.09 27.78
N ASP A 157 -22.08 6.22 26.91
CA ASP A 157 -23.21 5.32 27.17
C ASP A 157 -22.89 4.24 28.23
N ALA A 158 -21.69 3.66 28.18
CA ALA A 158 -21.14 2.78 29.21
C ALA A 158 -19.62 2.98 29.33
N ALA A 159 -18.96 2.22 30.21
CA ALA A 159 -17.51 2.26 30.32
C ALA A 159 -16.87 1.54 29.12
N TYR A 160 -15.98 2.19 28.36
CA TYR A 160 -15.22 1.56 27.29
C TYR A 160 -13.89 2.25 26.99
N SER A 161 -13.05 1.56 26.22
CA SER A 161 -11.78 2.07 25.76
C SER A 161 -11.71 2.20 24.24
N ARG A 162 -10.90 3.13 23.77
CA ARG A 162 -10.48 3.29 22.37
C ARG A 162 -8.98 3.44 22.32
N GLN A 163 -8.32 2.72 21.43
CA GLN A 163 -6.87 2.69 21.36
C GLN A 163 -6.34 3.75 20.38
N LEU A 164 -5.23 4.40 20.69
CA LEU A 164 -4.51 5.23 19.71
C LEU A 164 -3.86 4.37 18.62
N PRO A 165 -3.55 4.92 17.43
CA PRO A 165 -2.78 4.22 16.42
C PRO A 165 -1.41 3.78 16.95
N ALA A 166 -1.00 2.53 16.65
CA ALA A 166 0.33 2.00 16.99
C ALA A 166 1.44 2.47 16.04
N GLY A 167 1.08 2.94 14.84
CA GLY A 167 2.01 3.39 13.79
C GLY A 167 1.91 4.89 13.49
N ALA A 168 1.76 5.72 14.52
CA ALA A 168 1.54 7.15 14.38
C ALA A 168 2.75 7.88 13.77
N GLN A 169 2.50 8.85 12.90
CA GLN A 169 3.51 9.71 12.28
C GLN A 169 3.45 11.14 12.84
N PRO A 170 4.58 11.86 12.93
CA PRO A 170 4.59 13.25 13.38
C PRO A 170 3.58 14.10 12.62
N GLY A 171 2.69 14.78 13.35
CA GLY A 171 1.60 15.59 12.79
C GLY A 171 0.25 14.88 12.67
N ASP A 172 0.18 13.57 12.88
CA ASP A 172 -1.10 12.84 12.96
C ASP A 172 -1.97 13.45 14.05
N ALA A 173 -3.24 13.68 13.72
CA ALA A 173 -4.20 14.30 14.63
C ALA A 173 -5.51 13.51 14.69
N ILE A 174 -6.04 13.33 15.89
CA ILE A 174 -7.34 12.73 16.15
C ILE A 174 -8.15 13.75 16.94
N ARG A 175 -9.37 14.03 16.49
CA ARG A 175 -10.26 14.93 17.21
C ARG A 175 -11.40 14.15 17.83
N LEU A 176 -11.63 14.38 19.11
CA LEU A 176 -12.68 13.77 19.89
C LEU A 176 -13.68 14.87 20.25
N ARG A 177 -14.98 14.59 20.15
CA ARG A 177 -16.05 15.51 20.55
C ARG A 177 -17.00 14.84 21.53
N ASP A 178 -17.49 15.65 22.47
CA ASP A 178 -18.53 15.26 23.41
C ASP A 178 -19.89 15.77 22.90
N PRO A 179 -20.68 14.96 22.17
CA PRO A 179 -21.97 15.39 21.66
C PRO A 179 -23.03 15.56 22.75
N THR A 180 -22.87 14.92 23.92
CA THR A 180 -23.89 14.90 24.98
C THR A 180 -23.51 15.66 26.24
N GLY A 181 -22.24 16.04 26.41
CA GLY A 181 -21.75 16.73 27.61
C GLY A 181 -21.50 15.79 28.80
N ASP A 182 -21.38 14.49 28.52
CA ASP A 182 -21.32 13.43 29.53
C ASP A 182 -19.91 12.88 29.77
N TRP A 183 -18.88 13.45 29.13
CA TRP A 183 -17.49 13.02 29.35
C TRP A 183 -17.03 13.17 30.79
N LYS A 184 -17.60 14.10 31.55
CA LYS A 184 -17.38 14.24 33.00
C LYS A 184 -17.69 12.97 33.81
N LEU A 185 -18.47 12.03 33.26
CA LEU A 185 -18.78 10.76 33.91
C LEU A 185 -17.59 9.81 34.01
N GLY A 186 -16.47 10.07 33.30
CA GLY A 186 -15.27 9.26 33.43
C GLY A 186 -15.45 7.84 32.89
N ARG A 187 -16.18 7.69 31.77
CA ARG A 187 -16.54 6.38 31.20
C ARG A 187 -15.68 5.97 30.01
N ILE A 188 -14.91 6.89 29.45
CA ILE A 188 -14.19 6.66 28.21
C ILE A 188 -12.70 6.72 28.50
N THR A 189 -11.99 5.65 28.18
CA THR A 189 -10.52 5.59 28.30
C THR A 189 -9.88 5.59 26.92
N ILE A 190 -8.93 6.49 26.69
CA ILE A 190 -8.06 6.45 25.53
C ILE A 190 -6.80 5.68 25.91
N THR A 191 -6.63 4.50 25.31
CA THR A 191 -5.49 3.63 25.58
C THR A 191 -4.39 3.86 24.56
N ARG A 192 -3.16 3.53 24.93
CA ARG A 192 -2.01 3.68 24.04
C ARG A 192 -2.00 2.61 22.95
N GLY A 193 -1.66 3.03 21.73
CA GLY A 193 -1.45 2.15 20.58
C GLY A 193 -0.25 1.23 20.74
N ASP A 194 0.78 1.74 21.39
CA ASP A 194 2.05 1.08 21.65
C ASP A 194 2.47 1.35 23.10
N PRO A 195 2.98 0.36 23.86
CA PRO A 195 3.48 0.55 25.23
C PRO A 195 4.58 1.61 25.36
N ALA A 196 5.37 1.84 24.31
CA ALA A 196 6.41 2.88 24.26
C ALA A 196 5.83 4.29 24.09
N TYR A 197 4.55 4.41 23.72
CA TYR A 197 3.90 5.70 23.56
C TYR A 197 3.54 6.32 24.91
N THR A 198 3.42 7.64 24.90
CA THR A 198 2.98 8.46 26.03
C THR A 198 1.86 9.39 25.58
N ILE A 199 1.01 9.79 26.52
CA ILE A 199 -0.01 10.83 26.32
C ILE A 199 0.34 11.98 27.26
N ASN A 200 0.63 13.16 26.72
CA ASN A 200 1.19 14.30 27.46
C ASN A 200 2.43 13.90 28.28
N SER A 201 3.33 13.12 27.68
CA SER A 201 4.55 12.60 28.33
C SER A 201 4.31 11.70 29.54
N LEU A 202 3.08 11.20 29.74
CA LEU A 202 2.75 10.20 30.74
C LEU A 202 2.63 8.82 30.08
N ALA A 203 3.24 7.82 30.70
CA ALA A 203 3.19 6.42 30.25
C ALA A 203 1.93 5.69 30.77
N ASP A 204 0.79 6.38 30.72
CA ASP A 204 -0.50 5.94 31.21
C ASP A 204 -1.59 6.11 30.15
N ASP A 205 -2.65 5.32 30.30
CA ASP A 205 -3.88 5.52 29.54
C ASP A 205 -4.65 6.72 30.07
N MET A 206 -5.36 7.42 29.18
CA MET A 206 -6.04 8.65 29.52
C MET A 206 -7.52 8.40 29.77
N LEU A 207 -7.96 8.58 31.02
CA LEU A 207 -9.39 8.65 31.33
C LEU A 207 -9.95 10.02 30.93
N ILE A 208 -10.96 10.02 30.06
CA ILE A 208 -11.72 11.23 29.74
C ILE A 208 -12.75 11.44 30.85
N ASN A 209 -12.47 12.37 31.75
CA ASN A 209 -13.31 12.76 32.88
C ASN A 209 -13.49 14.29 32.98
N THR A 210 -13.41 14.99 31.85
CA THR A 210 -13.36 16.45 31.79
C THR A 210 -14.62 17.02 31.14
N ASN A 211 -15.02 18.22 31.54
CA ASN A 211 -16.08 18.96 30.87
C ASN A 211 -15.46 19.81 29.75
N ALA A 212 -15.27 19.20 28.58
CA ALA A 212 -14.77 19.86 27.38
C ALA A 212 -15.63 19.42 26.18
N TRP A 213 -15.94 20.34 25.27
CA TRP A 213 -16.74 20.01 24.10
C TRP A 213 -15.91 19.31 23.02
N ALA A 214 -14.57 19.48 23.05
CA ALA A 214 -13.65 18.76 22.20
C ALA A 214 -12.29 18.54 22.86
N VAL A 215 -11.63 17.47 22.43
CA VAL A 215 -10.22 17.16 22.71
C VAL A 215 -9.54 16.86 21.38
N THR A 216 -8.38 17.44 21.14
CA THR A 216 -7.53 17.08 19.99
C THR A 216 -6.26 16.43 20.51
N LEU A 217 -5.98 15.24 20.00
CA LEU A 217 -4.75 14.50 20.23
C LEU A 217 -3.88 14.66 18.99
N THR A 218 -2.64 15.12 19.16
CA THR A 218 -1.69 15.31 18.07
C THR A 218 -0.39 14.60 18.40
N TYR A 219 0.06 13.70 17.52
CA TYR A 219 1.32 13.02 17.68
C TYR A 219 2.47 13.98 17.37
N ALA A 220 3.23 14.34 18.40
CA ALA A 220 4.32 15.31 18.32
C ALA A 220 5.63 14.69 17.80
N GLY A 221 5.65 13.38 17.55
CA GLY A 221 6.87 12.61 17.38
C GLY A 221 7.43 12.10 18.71
N ALA A 222 8.54 11.37 18.65
CA ALA A 222 9.22 10.79 19.81
C ALA A 222 8.28 10.01 20.75
N ASN A 223 7.36 9.23 20.19
CA ASN A 223 6.41 8.41 20.93
C ASN A 223 5.47 9.21 21.86
N ASN A 224 5.16 10.47 21.54
CA ASN A 224 4.32 11.31 22.40
C ASN A 224 3.09 11.86 21.66
N TRP A 225 1.91 11.56 22.20
CA TRP A 225 0.66 12.21 21.85
C TRP A 225 0.43 13.39 22.78
N THR A 226 0.29 14.59 22.21
CA THR A 226 -0.06 15.79 22.95
C THR A 226 -1.57 16.03 22.89
N LEU A 227 -2.14 16.47 24.01
CA LEU A 227 -3.56 16.77 24.11
C LEU A 227 -3.79 18.27 24.23
N THR A 228 -4.71 18.78 23.40
CA THR A 228 -5.24 20.14 23.50
C THR A 228 -6.75 20.08 23.73
N LYS A 229 -7.24 20.79 24.75
CA LYS A 229 -8.68 20.92 25.00
C LYS A 229 -9.24 22.09 24.19
N GLY A 230 -10.41 21.87 23.59
CA GLY A 230 -11.20 22.89 22.90
C GLY A 230 -12.25 23.47 23.81
#